data_AF-A0A813GWA1-F1
#
_entry.id   AF-A0A813GWA1-F1
#
_cell.length_a   1.000
_cell.length_b   1.000
_cell.length_c   1.000
_cell.angle_alpha   90.00
_cell.angle_beta   90.00
_cell.angle_gamma   90.00
#
_symmetry.space_group_name_H-M   'P 1'
#
loop_
_entity.id
_entity.type
_entity.pdbx_description
1 polymer ?
#
loop_
_entity_poly.entity_id
_entity_poly.type
_entity_poly.pdbx_seq_one_letter_code
_entity_poly.pdbx_strand_id
1 'polypeptide(L)'
;MGGLMYLLSAGRTPIGISVAGDGWSNQYAGVVNVQRILQKAACGATNVAYGQIPYTVLSNDGFSGQHGAGLPPQTYLDGIDFALASNCSSSPWPVLPAFPYPFGAAKLIVDTVKASDTPVDMLLLGPFTNLARALSLEPGILNRIGTLYVSGGKFAEAILVPEDMESTASGFYMSNTEPRKNGGQNFFLDAIATSMVFGAVQRCQAAQQRDCPKIEIMSSDAQHMLQGSPPEEIEALCAGKCTGKFSAKVEAYFKAISPCGGQPISAIYYWDESAAAMAAGNANEFCSEWAEEKFVINLDHGPLYSAGIHDPINGVAARICKKVNRSRFIDIFWEPIRQNDAAHLCPVNSNEEGLASRLYKDATVDVAADVGLRKAFLPGTIFFSVAVVVALACLVRHKLPGVQQTELLQQYVEPDLE
;
A
#
# COMPACT_ATOMS: atom_id res chain seq x y z
N MET A 1 -5.47 -2.35 7.00
CA MET A 1 -4.72 -1.58 8.06
C MET A 1 -3.69 -2.45 8.78
N GLY A 2 -4.09 -3.63 9.28
CA GLY A 2 -3.19 -4.58 9.94
C GLY A 2 -2.05 -5.06 9.04
N GLY A 3 -2.22 -5.09 7.72
CA GLY A 3 -1.15 -5.37 6.75
C GLY A 3 0.08 -4.47 6.93
N LEU A 4 -0.09 -3.18 7.26
CA LEU A 4 1.03 -2.28 7.59
C LEU A 4 1.64 -2.64 8.96
N MET A 5 0.82 -2.96 9.96
CA MET A 5 1.31 -3.38 11.28
C MET A 5 2.14 -4.68 11.17
N TYR A 6 1.73 -5.59 10.28
CA TYR A 6 2.45 -6.81 9.96
C TYR A 6 3.78 -6.53 9.26
N LEU A 7 3.79 -5.72 8.20
CA LEU A 7 5.04 -5.39 7.49
C LEU A 7 6.09 -4.81 8.43
N LEU A 8 5.70 -3.86 9.28
CA LEU A 8 6.60 -3.25 10.25
C LEU A 8 7.07 -4.27 11.31
N SER A 9 6.21 -5.19 11.75
CA SER A 9 6.61 -6.32 12.59
C SER A 9 7.58 -7.26 11.88
N ALA A 10 7.40 -7.50 10.58
CA ALA A 10 8.26 -8.36 9.76
C ALA A 10 9.58 -7.66 9.32
N GLY A 11 9.94 -6.51 9.92
CA GLY A 11 11.14 -5.76 9.56
C GLY A 11 11.10 -5.13 8.17
N ARG A 12 9.89 -4.92 7.60
CA ARG A 12 9.67 -4.36 6.26
C ARG A 12 9.13 -2.94 6.37
N THR A 13 10.03 -1.95 6.35
CA THR A 13 9.66 -0.51 6.31
C THR A 13 9.23 -0.10 4.91
N PRO A 14 8.01 0.44 4.69
CA PRO A 14 7.67 1.06 3.42
C PRO A 14 8.44 2.37 3.22
N ILE A 15 9.07 2.55 2.05
CA ILE A 15 9.80 3.79 1.69
C ILE A 15 8.86 4.96 1.36
N GLY A 16 7.57 4.69 1.10
CA GLY A 16 6.51 5.67 0.95
C GLY A 16 5.13 5.00 1.00
N ILE A 17 4.09 5.71 1.46
CA ILE A 17 2.73 5.20 1.58
C ILE A 17 1.73 6.18 0.96
N SER A 18 1.07 5.74 -0.11
CA SER A 18 -0.08 6.42 -0.71
C SER A 18 -1.39 5.94 -0.08
N VAL A 19 -2.21 6.85 0.42
CA VAL A 19 -3.60 6.53 0.83
C VAL A 19 -4.54 6.84 -0.34
N ALA A 20 -5.36 5.86 -0.74
CA ALA A 20 -6.39 6.07 -1.77
C ALA A 20 -7.45 7.07 -1.27
N GLY A 21 -8.16 7.74 -2.18
CA GLY A 21 -9.21 8.69 -1.80
C GLY A 21 -10.56 8.01 -1.56
N ASP A 22 -10.80 7.04 -2.43
CA ASP A 22 -11.82 6.01 -2.41
C ASP A 22 -11.30 4.76 -1.68
N GLY A 23 -12.11 4.12 -0.83
CA GLY A 23 -11.67 2.94 -0.07
C GLY A 23 -12.50 2.58 1.15
N TRP A 24 -11.90 1.77 2.04
CA TRP A 24 -12.46 1.30 3.32
C TRP A 24 -12.24 2.24 4.51
N SER A 25 -11.82 3.48 4.27
CA SER A 25 -11.65 4.54 5.26
C SER A 25 -11.71 5.88 4.53
N ASN A 26 -12.28 6.91 5.15
CA ASN A 26 -12.20 8.25 4.58
C ASN A 26 -10.74 8.71 4.59
N GLN A 27 -10.27 9.30 3.48
CA GLN A 27 -8.86 9.60 3.26
C GLN A 27 -8.21 10.43 4.39
N TYR A 28 -8.96 11.36 5.00
CA TYR A 28 -8.48 12.17 6.13
C TYR A 28 -8.09 11.30 7.34
N ALA A 29 -8.89 10.27 7.64
CA ALA A 29 -8.62 9.33 8.72
C ALA A 29 -7.58 8.28 8.30
N GLY A 30 -7.62 7.82 7.05
CA GLY A 30 -6.64 6.87 6.50
C GLY A 30 -5.19 7.36 6.62
N VAL A 31 -4.90 8.61 6.22
CA VAL A 31 -3.56 9.22 6.37
C VAL A 31 -3.16 9.33 7.84
N VAL A 32 -4.06 9.83 8.69
CA VAL A 32 -3.80 9.98 10.13
C VAL A 32 -3.59 8.62 10.82
N ASN A 33 -4.29 7.57 10.41
CA ASN A 33 -4.14 6.22 10.96
C ASN A 33 -2.83 5.55 10.50
N VAL A 34 -2.39 5.76 9.26
CA VAL A 34 -1.03 5.38 8.83
C VAL A 34 0.02 6.13 9.66
N GLN A 35 -0.11 7.44 9.85
CA GLN A 35 0.79 8.22 10.71
C GLN A 35 0.81 7.73 12.16
N ARG A 36 -0.33 7.31 12.72
CA ARG A 36 -0.40 6.69 14.06
C ARG A 36 0.40 5.38 14.11
N ILE A 37 0.28 4.52 13.10
CA ILE A 37 1.02 3.26 13.03
C ILE A 37 2.54 3.53 12.93
N LEU A 38 2.97 4.43 12.04
CA LEU A 38 4.38 4.78 11.87
C LEU A 38 4.97 5.39 13.15
N GLN A 39 4.27 6.34 13.80
CA GLN A 39 4.70 6.91 15.08
C GLN A 39 4.81 5.86 16.19
N LYS A 40 3.90 4.88 16.20
CA LYS A 40 3.88 3.80 17.19
C LYS A 40 5.00 2.77 16.96
N ALA A 41 5.45 2.60 15.72
CA ALA A 41 6.57 1.74 15.31
C ALA A 41 7.96 2.43 15.34
N ALA A 42 7.99 3.75 15.61
CA ALA A 42 9.15 4.64 15.46
C ALA A 42 9.66 4.84 14.02
N CYS A 43 8.78 4.66 13.03
CA CYS A 43 9.06 4.70 11.59
C CYS A 43 8.84 6.09 10.97
N GLY A 44 9.41 7.14 11.58
CA GLY A 44 9.09 8.53 11.24
C GLY A 44 9.62 9.05 9.90
N ALA A 45 10.46 8.30 9.20
CA ALA A 45 11.03 8.69 7.90
C ALA A 45 10.13 8.34 6.69
N THR A 46 9.17 7.43 6.86
CA THR A 46 8.25 7.02 5.78
C THR A 46 7.30 8.16 5.42
N ASN A 47 7.39 8.68 4.20
CA ASN A 47 6.45 9.66 3.68
C ASN A 47 5.04 9.06 3.52
N VAL A 48 4.01 9.79 3.96
CA VAL A 48 2.59 9.42 3.80
C VAL A 48 1.89 10.49 2.97
N ALA A 49 1.12 10.13 1.95
CA ALA A 49 0.46 11.08 1.05
C ALA A 49 -1.05 10.86 0.90
N TYR A 50 -1.78 11.97 0.81
CA TYR A 50 -3.17 12.02 0.34
C TYR A 50 -3.25 11.67 -1.15
N GLY A 51 -4.15 10.77 -1.52
CA GLY A 51 -4.50 10.49 -2.93
C GLY A 51 -5.31 11.59 -3.60
N GLN A 52 -5.44 11.52 -4.92
CA GLN A 52 -6.23 12.49 -5.70
C GLN A 52 -7.70 12.06 -5.79
N ILE A 53 -8.64 13.02 -5.69
CA ILE A 53 -10.09 12.81 -5.82
C ILE A 53 -10.72 14.00 -6.57
N PRO A 54 -11.62 13.77 -7.53
CA PRO A 54 -11.75 12.55 -8.34
C PRO A 54 -10.54 12.37 -9.28
N TYR A 55 -10.42 11.19 -9.89
CA TYR A 55 -9.52 11.00 -11.04
C TYR A 55 -10.17 10.24 -12.21
N THR A 56 -10.83 9.11 -11.94
CA THR A 56 -11.68 8.43 -12.94
C THR A 56 -13.16 8.59 -12.60
N VAL A 57 -14.04 8.27 -13.55
CA VAL A 57 -15.46 8.67 -13.51
C VAL A 57 -16.24 8.09 -12.32
N LEU A 58 -15.87 6.92 -11.78
CA LEU A 58 -16.55 6.36 -10.59
C LEU A 58 -16.31 7.15 -9.30
N SER A 59 -15.17 7.85 -9.19
CA SER A 59 -14.87 8.71 -8.03
C SER A 59 -15.63 10.04 -8.02
N ASN A 60 -16.54 10.26 -8.98
CA ASN A 60 -17.16 11.55 -9.29
C ASN A 60 -18.55 11.76 -8.65
N ASP A 61 -18.85 11.11 -7.52
CA ASP A 61 -20.06 11.38 -6.70
C ASP A 61 -20.00 12.74 -5.97
N GLY A 62 -18.85 13.43 -6.07
CA GLY A 62 -18.62 14.78 -5.60
C GLY A 62 -18.54 14.93 -4.08
N PHE A 63 -18.35 13.83 -3.33
CA PHE A 63 -18.52 13.81 -1.87
C PHE A 63 -19.91 14.31 -1.43
N SER A 64 -20.94 14.08 -2.23
CA SER A 64 -22.32 14.54 -1.97
C SER A 64 -23.00 13.88 -0.75
N GLY A 65 -22.32 12.96 -0.06
CA GLY A 65 -22.88 12.12 1.01
C GLY A 65 -23.79 11.00 0.50
N GLN A 66 -24.17 11.02 -0.78
CA GLN A 66 -24.77 9.88 -1.46
C GLN A 66 -23.67 8.93 -1.89
N HIS A 67 -23.24 8.06 -0.97
CA HIS A 67 -22.28 6.99 -1.23
C HIS A 67 -22.69 6.21 -2.49
N GLY A 68 -21.88 6.32 -3.55
CA GLY A 68 -22.11 5.61 -4.80
C GLY A 68 -22.34 4.11 -4.60
N ALA A 69 -23.23 3.53 -5.40
CA ALA A 69 -23.66 2.14 -5.28
C ALA A 69 -22.45 1.18 -5.23
N GLY A 70 -22.27 0.51 -4.10
CA GLY A 70 -21.17 -0.45 -3.86
C GLY A 70 -19.97 0.07 -3.06
N LEU A 71 -19.95 1.33 -2.60
CA LEU A 71 -19.09 1.75 -1.49
C LEU A 71 -19.44 0.98 -0.20
N PRO A 72 -18.51 0.83 0.76
CA PRO A 72 -18.84 0.34 2.09
C PRO A 72 -19.89 1.23 2.80
N PRO A 73 -20.81 0.67 3.60
CA PRO A 73 -21.68 1.45 4.47
C PRO A 73 -20.90 2.44 5.34
N GLN A 74 -21.37 3.69 5.44
CA GLN A 74 -20.67 4.73 6.21
C GLN A 74 -20.42 4.33 7.67
N THR A 75 -21.32 3.57 8.30
CA THR A 75 -21.13 3.04 9.65
C THR A 75 -19.90 2.12 9.80
N TYR A 76 -19.46 1.48 8.71
CA TYR A 76 -18.21 0.71 8.69
C TYR A 76 -17.01 1.64 8.50
N LEU A 77 -17.14 2.67 7.67
CA LEU A 77 -16.12 3.69 7.45
C LEU A 77 -15.84 4.48 8.73
N ASP A 78 -16.87 4.97 9.44
CA ASP A 78 -16.76 5.62 10.75
C ASP A 78 -15.96 4.77 11.75
N GLY A 79 -16.31 3.48 11.84
CA GLY A 79 -15.68 2.52 12.75
C GLY A 79 -14.20 2.27 12.44
N ILE A 80 -13.84 2.25 11.16
CA ILE A 80 -12.45 2.08 10.70
C ILE A 80 -11.66 3.38 10.86
N ASP A 81 -12.26 4.52 10.52
CA ASP A 81 -11.67 5.86 10.63
C ASP A 81 -11.21 6.15 12.07
N PHE A 82 -12.03 5.80 13.07
CA PHE A 82 -11.70 6.04 14.48
C PHE A 82 -11.03 4.87 15.21
N ALA A 83 -10.69 3.76 14.54
CA ALA A 83 -10.15 2.54 15.17
C ALA A 83 -8.84 2.76 15.97
N LEU A 84 -7.96 3.66 15.51
CA LEU A 84 -6.71 4.01 16.21
C LEU A 84 -6.78 5.35 16.95
N ALA A 85 -7.87 6.10 16.77
CA ALA A 85 -8.10 7.41 17.37
C ALA A 85 -8.97 7.37 18.64
N SER A 86 -9.66 6.25 18.89
CA SER A 86 -10.68 6.10 19.95
C SER A 86 -10.47 4.84 20.81
N ASN A 87 -11.43 4.56 21.70
CA ASN A 87 -11.39 3.48 22.69
C ASN A 87 -11.22 2.07 22.10
N CYS A 88 -11.49 1.87 20.80
CA CYS A 88 -11.26 0.62 20.07
C CYS A 88 -9.88 0.03 20.36
N SER A 89 -8.84 0.85 20.33
CA SER A 89 -7.46 0.39 20.54
C SER A 89 -6.98 0.52 21.99
N SER A 90 -7.89 0.44 22.97
CA SER A 90 -7.72 0.66 24.43
C SER A 90 -7.29 2.05 24.90
N SER A 91 -6.57 2.79 24.07
CA SER A 91 -6.32 4.23 24.19
C SER A 91 -5.75 4.76 22.86
N PRO A 92 -6.02 6.03 22.50
CA PRO A 92 -5.62 6.58 21.19
C PRO A 92 -4.12 6.46 20.93
N TRP A 93 -3.75 6.06 19.71
CA TRP A 93 -2.36 6.02 19.28
C TRP A 93 -1.87 7.45 18.98
N PRO A 94 -0.63 7.84 19.37
CA PRO A 94 -0.08 9.14 19.03
C PRO A 94 0.10 9.27 17.51
N VAL A 95 -0.20 10.44 16.94
CA VAL A 95 0.02 10.73 15.51
C VAL A 95 1.47 11.15 15.28
N LEU A 96 2.05 10.79 14.14
CA LEU A 96 3.36 11.29 13.72
C LEU A 96 3.31 12.82 13.53
N PRO A 97 4.19 13.62 14.17
CA PRO A 97 4.17 15.08 14.05
C PRO A 97 4.70 15.61 12.71
N ALA A 98 5.23 14.75 11.84
CA ALA A 98 5.62 15.11 10.48
C ALA A 98 4.38 15.33 9.60
N PHE A 99 4.38 16.40 8.80
CA PHE A 99 3.31 16.66 7.83
C PHE A 99 3.26 15.58 6.75
N PRO A 100 2.06 15.21 6.25
CA PRO A 100 1.93 14.42 5.03
C PRO A 100 2.63 15.07 3.83
N TYR A 101 3.06 14.24 2.88
CA TYR A 101 3.80 14.65 1.70
C TYR A 101 2.93 15.57 0.82
N PRO A 102 3.32 16.84 0.60
CA PRO A 102 2.38 17.89 0.20
C PRO A 102 1.97 17.87 -1.28
N PHE A 103 2.65 17.10 -2.13
CA PHE A 103 2.37 17.01 -3.58
C PHE A 103 1.44 15.83 -3.95
N GLY A 104 0.89 15.14 -2.94
CA GLY A 104 -0.06 14.04 -3.12
C GLY A 104 0.56 12.72 -3.58
N ALA A 105 -0.25 11.67 -3.54
CA ALA A 105 0.19 10.28 -3.66
C ALA A 105 0.81 9.95 -5.01
N ALA A 106 0.24 10.46 -6.11
CA ALA A 106 0.76 10.16 -7.44
C ALA A 106 2.18 10.73 -7.63
N LYS A 107 2.47 11.93 -7.11
CA LYS A 107 3.82 12.52 -7.12
C LYS A 107 4.75 11.76 -6.16
N LEU A 108 4.27 11.37 -4.97
CA LEU A 108 5.04 10.51 -4.06
C LEU A 108 5.47 9.19 -4.72
N ILE A 109 4.55 8.52 -5.43
CA ILE A 109 4.85 7.27 -6.17
C ILE A 109 5.91 7.54 -7.25
N VAL A 110 5.71 8.57 -8.09
CA VAL A 110 6.67 8.94 -9.15
C VAL A 110 8.06 9.20 -8.56
N ASP A 111 8.16 10.02 -7.52
CA ASP A 111 9.44 10.44 -6.96
C ASP A 111 10.13 9.31 -6.19
N THR A 112 9.39 8.51 -5.43
CA THR A 112 9.90 7.33 -4.71
C THR A 112 10.50 6.32 -5.70
N VAL A 113 9.81 6.04 -6.82
CA VAL A 113 10.31 5.12 -7.84
C VAL A 113 11.50 5.73 -8.61
N LYS A 114 11.48 7.03 -8.90
CA LYS A 114 12.60 7.72 -9.58
C LYS A 114 13.86 7.84 -8.73
N ALA A 115 13.73 7.91 -7.41
CA ALA A 115 14.84 8.05 -6.46
C ALA A 115 15.36 6.72 -5.88
N SER A 116 14.72 5.58 -6.18
CA SER A 116 15.18 4.24 -5.78
C SER A 116 16.17 3.65 -6.80
N ASP A 117 17.40 3.36 -6.38
CA ASP A 117 18.44 2.80 -7.26
C ASP A 117 18.12 1.36 -7.75
N THR A 118 17.20 0.66 -7.08
CA THR A 118 16.64 -0.64 -7.49
C THR A 118 15.16 -0.52 -7.89
N PRO A 119 14.61 -1.49 -8.65
CA PRO A 119 13.16 -1.58 -8.86
C PRO A 119 12.39 -1.61 -7.52
N VAL A 120 11.22 -0.98 -7.50
CA VAL A 120 10.37 -0.86 -6.32
C VAL A 120 9.21 -1.84 -6.42
N ASP A 121 9.10 -2.76 -5.46
CA ASP A 121 7.90 -3.56 -5.28
C ASP A 121 6.76 -2.71 -4.68
N MET A 122 5.53 -2.93 -5.13
CA MET A 122 4.35 -2.19 -4.68
C MET A 122 3.29 -3.12 -4.11
N LEU A 123 2.74 -2.75 -2.95
CA LEU A 123 1.65 -3.47 -2.31
C LEU A 123 0.35 -2.67 -2.45
N LEU A 124 -0.57 -3.16 -3.29
CA LEU A 124 -1.82 -2.52 -3.66
C LEU A 124 -2.98 -3.07 -2.80
N LEU A 125 -3.22 -2.39 -1.67
CA LEU A 125 -4.25 -2.74 -0.68
C LEU A 125 -5.61 -2.06 -0.92
N GLY A 126 -5.66 -1.09 -1.84
CA GLY A 126 -6.85 -0.29 -2.14
C GLY A 126 -7.02 -0.09 -3.64
N PRO A 127 -7.90 0.85 -4.04
CA PRO A 127 -8.11 1.20 -5.44
C PRO A 127 -6.85 1.70 -6.15
N PHE A 128 -6.77 1.41 -7.45
CA PHE A 128 -5.55 1.61 -8.23
C PHE A 128 -5.37 3.07 -8.72
N THR A 129 -6.33 3.94 -8.36
CA THR A 129 -6.47 5.37 -8.66
C THR A 129 -5.13 6.13 -8.61
N ASN A 130 -4.39 5.98 -7.51
CA ASN A 130 -3.10 6.65 -7.28
C ASN A 130 -1.98 6.16 -8.22
N LEU A 131 -1.93 4.87 -8.54
CA LEU A 131 -0.91 4.29 -9.42
C LEU A 131 -1.22 4.56 -10.91
N ALA A 132 -2.49 4.47 -11.32
CA ALA A 132 -2.90 4.89 -12.66
C ALA A 132 -2.60 6.38 -12.91
N ARG A 133 -2.79 7.23 -11.88
CA ARG A 133 -2.41 8.65 -11.94
C ARG A 133 -0.89 8.82 -12.04
N ALA A 134 -0.10 8.08 -11.26
CA ALA A 134 1.37 8.13 -11.32
C ALA A 134 1.92 7.71 -12.69
N LEU A 135 1.45 6.58 -13.24
CA LEU A 135 1.79 6.11 -14.59
C LEU A 135 1.34 7.07 -15.69
N SER A 136 0.31 7.89 -15.45
CA SER A 136 -0.14 8.92 -16.39
C SER A 136 0.60 10.26 -16.25
N LEU A 137 1.35 10.46 -15.16
CA LEU A 137 2.25 11.61 -14.97
C LEU A 137 3.66 11.32 -15.48
N GLU A 138 4.15 10.10 -15.26
CA GLU A 138 5.46 9.63 -15.69
C GLU A 138 5.35 8.15 -16.11
N PRO A 139 5.04 7.85 -17.37
CA PRO A 139 4.95 6.47 -17.86
C PRO A 139 6.27 5.69 -17.69
N GLY A 140 7.42 6.40 -17.66
CA GLY A 140 8.74 5.81 -17.49
C GLY A 140 8.99 5.13 -16.13
N ILE A 141 8.14 5.34 -15.11
CA ILE A 141 8.29 4.61 -13.84
C ILE A 141 7.94 3.12 -13.96
N LEU A 142 7.19 2.72 -14.98
CA LEU A 142 6.72 1.33 -15.13
C LEU A 142 7.90 0.34 -15.15
N ASN A 143 8.97 0.68 -15.85
CA ASN A 143 10.18 -0.13 -15.99
C ASN A 143 11.11 -0.05 -14.76
N ARG A 144 10.65 0.54 -13.66
CA ARG A 144 11.32 0.61 -12.34
C ARG A 144 10.41 0.08 -11.22
N ILE A 145 9.32 -0.60 -11.57
CA ILE A 145 8.45 -1.33 -10.63
C ILE A 145 8.79 -2.82 -10.75
N GLY A 146 9.06 -3.48 -9.62
CA GLY A 146 9.43 -4.90 -9.59
C GLY A 146 8.20 -5.82 -9.66
N THR A 147 7.48 -5.92 -8.55
CA THR A 147 6.31 -6.76 -8.37
C THR A 147 5.14 -5.93 -7.84
N LEU A 148 3.97 -6.06 -8.49
CA LEU A 148 2.69 -5.60 -7.98
C LEU A 148 2.05 -6.72 -7.15
N TYR A 149 2.08 -6.59 -5.83
CA TYR A 149 1.36 -7.46 -4.90
C TYR A 149 -0.04 -6.89 -4.68
N VAL A 150 -1.09 -7.67 -4.94
CA VAL A 150 -2.49 -7.17 -5.00
C VAL A 150 -3.38 -7.81 -3.93
N SER A 151 -4.08 -6.97 -3.15
CA SER A 151 -5.19 -7.38 -2.27
C SER A 151 -6.49 -7.42 -3.06
N GLY A 152 -7.08 -8.62 -3.20
CA GLY A 152 -8.34 -8.84 -3.89
C GLY A 152 -8.20 -9.06 -5.39
N GLY A 153 -9.33 -8.90 -6.08
CA GLY A 153 -9.52 -9.39 -7.43
C GLY A 153 -10.29 -10.69 -7.42
N LYS A 154 -11.45 -10.69 -8.08
CA LYS A 154 -12.25 -11.87 -8.38
C LYS A 154 -12.28 -12.09 -9.88
N PHE A 155 -12.13 -13.35 -10.27
CA PHE A 155 -11.89 -13.78 -11.65
C PHE A 155 -13.07 -14.62 -12.13
N ALA A 156 -13.39 -14.51 -13.43
CA ALA A 156 -14.46 -15.28 -14.06
C ALA A 156 -13.91 -16.08 -15.24
N GLU A 157 -14.32 -17.35 -15.33
CA GLU A 157 -14.05 -18.26 -16.46
C GLU A 157 -14.82 -17.88 -17.73
N ALA A 158 -15.46 -16.71 -17.76
CA ALA A 158 -16.07 -16.18 -18.96
C ALA A 158 -14.98 -15.93 -20.01
N ILE A 159 -15.10 -16.56 -21.17
CA ILE A 159 -14.31 -16.22 -22.35
C ILE A 159 -15.03 -15.07 -23.06
N LEU A 160 -14.30 -14.00 -23.39
CA LEU A 160 -14.79 -12.98 -24.31
C LEU A 160 -14.85 -13.58 -25.72
N VAL A 161 -15.98 -14.18 -26.08
CA VAL A 161 -16.22 -14.69 -27.44
C VAL A 161 -16.31 -13.48 -28.38
N PRO A 162 -15.46 -13.35 -29.42
CA PRO A 162 -15.45 -12.16 -30.30
C PRO A 162 -16.64 -12.05 -31.27
N GLU A 163 -17.66 -12.90 -31.14
CA GLU A 163 -18.75 -13.04 -32.09
C GLU A 163 -19.92 -12.10 -31.76
N ASP A 164 -20.27 -11.26 -32.73
CA ASP A 164 -21.50 -10.46 -32.84
C ASP A 164 -21.92 -9.60 -31.64
N MET A 165 -21.11 -8.59 -31.31
CA MET A 165 -21.55 -7.44 -30.50
C MET A 165 -22.77 -6.72 -31.09
N GLU A 166 -22.99 -6.75 -32.42
CA GLU A 166 -24.19 -6.16 -33.04
C GLU A 166 -25.48 -6.97 -32.80
N SER A 167 -25.42 -8.30 -32.71
CA SER A 167 -26.64 -9.12 -32.58
C SER A 167 -27.14 -9.17 -31.13
N THR A 168 -26.21 -9.34 -30.18
CA THR A 168 -26.52 -9.44 -28.74
C THR A 168 -26.95 -8.11 -28.12
N ALA A 169 -26.53 -6.97 -28.68
CA ALA A 169 -26.99 -5.64 -28.24
C ALA A 169 -28.51 -5.43 -28.35
N SER A 170 -29.22 -6.23 -29.17
CA SER A 170 -30.69 -6.22 -29.23
C SER A 170 -31.36 -7.00 -28.09
N GLY A 171 -30.65 -7.95 -27.46
CA GLY A 171 -31.13 -8.76 -26.35
C GLY A 171 -30.70 -8.25 -24.97
N PHE A 172 -29.55 -7.55 -24.90
CA PHE A 172 -29.14 -6.78 -23.72
C PHE A 172 -29.97 -5.49 -23.59
N TYR A 173 -31.25 -5.66 -23.24
CA TYR A 173 -31.99 -4.66 -22.49
C TYR A 173 -31.08 -4.19 -21.34
N MET A 174 -30.84 -2.89 -21.24
CA MET A 174 -30.10 -2.32 -20.10
C MET A 174 -30.86 -2.65 -18.82
N SER A 175 -30.42 -3.69 -18.13
CA SER A 175 -30.98 -4.09 -16.86
C SER A 175 -30.66 -3.00 -15.85
N ASN A 176 -31.70 -2.32 -15.34
CA ASN A 176 -31.59 -1.31 -14.27
C ASN A 176 -31.13 -1.91 -12.92
N THR A 177 -30.59 -3.13 -12.91
CA THR A 177 -29.80 -3.67 -11.82
C THR A 177 -28.45 -2.96 -11.77
N GLU A 178 -28.20 -2.28 -10.65
CA GLU A 178 -26.95 -1.60 -10.32
C GLU A 178 -25.69 -2.47 -10.58
N PRO A 179 -24.53 -1.87 -10.89
CA PRO A 179 -23.26 -2.58 -11.03
C PRO A 179 -22.97 -3.46 -9.82
N ARG A 180 -23.12 -4.79 -9.99
CA ARG A 180 -22.87 -5.74 -8.91
C ARG A 180 -21.38 -5.92 -8.71
N LYS A 181 -20.88 -5.60 -7.52
CA LYS A 181 -19.51 -5.85 -7.04
C LYS A 181 -19.11 -7.32 -7.26
N ASN A 182 -18.48 -7.60 -8.41
CA ASN A 182 -18.07 -8.96 -8.81
C ASN A 182 -16.57 -9.09 -9.14
N GLY A 183 -15.81 -7.99 -9.16
CA GLY A 183 -14.34 -8.01 -9.25
C GLY A 183 -13.59 -7.96 -7.92
N GLY A 184 -14.30 -7.96 -6.78
CA GLY A 184 -13.72 -7.58 -5.49
C GLY A 184 -13.70 -6.06 -5.28
N GLN A 185 -13.58 -5.58 -4.04
CA GLN A 185 -13.80 -4.15 -3.75
C GLN A 185 -12.79 -3.23 -4.44
N ASN A 186 -11.50 -3.58 -4.40
CA ASN A 186 -10.43 -2.70 -4.89
C ASN A 186 -10.49 -2.49 -6.41
N PHE A 187 -10.88 -3.51 -7.17
CA PHE A 187 -11.13 -3.38 -8.62
C PHE A 187 -12.47 -2.68 -8.89
N PHE A 188 -13.49 -2.86 -8.05
CA PHE A 188 -14.80 -2.24 -8.25
C PHE A 188 -14.79 -0.72 -8.08
N LEU A 189 -14.08 -0.21 -7.07
CA LEU A 189 -14.04 1.22 -6.74
C LEU A 189 -13.42 2.07 -7.87
N ASP A 190 -12.35 1.58 -8.50
CA ASP A 190 -11.80 2.19 -9.72
C ASP A 190 -11.36 1.13 -10.74
N ALA A 191 -12.35 0.55 -11.43
CA ALA A 191 -12.11 -0.44 -12.48
C ALA A 191 -11.32 0.16 -13.67
N ILE A 192 -11.50 1.46 -13.92
CA ILE A 192 -10.81 2.18 -15.00
C ILE A 192 -9.32 2.28 -14.69
N ALA A 193 -8.94 2.74 -13.49
CA ALA A 193 -7.53 2.75 -13.06
C ALA A 193 -6.94 1.33 -13.01
N THR A 194 -7.71 0.35 -12.52
CA THR A 194 -7.26 -1.05 -12.49
C THR A 194 -6.95 -1.56 -13.91
N SER A 195 -7.82 -1.27 -14.88
CA SER A 195 -7.62 -1.56 -16.30
C SER A 195 -6.44 -0.78 -16.91
N MET A 196 -6.26 0.49 -16.55
CA MET A 196 -5.11 1.30 -16.99
C MET A 196 -3.77 0.74 -16.50
N VAL A 197 -3.66 0.35 -15.22
CA VAL A 197 -2.43 -0.22 -14.64
C VAL A 197 -2.13 -1.58 -15.28
N PHE A 198 -3.08 -2.51 -15.27
CA PHE A 198 -2.87 -3.84 -15.84
C PHE A 198 -2.63 -3.79 -17.35
N GLY A 199 -3.33 -2.92 -18.08
CA GLY A 199 -3.05 -2.67 -19.51
C GLY A 199 -1.68 -2.05 -19.77
N ALA A 200 -1.14 -1.24 -18.86
CA ALA A 200 0.24 -0.73 -18.97
C ALA A 200 1.26 -1.85 -18.79
N VAL A 201 1.12 -2.67 -17.75
CA VAL A 201 1.97 -3.84 -17.52
C VAL A 201 1.88 -4.83 -18.69
N GLN A 202 0.67 -5.09 -19.20
CA GLN A 202 0.43 -5.96 -20.35
C GLN A 202 1.18 -5.50 -21.60
N ARG A 203 1.13 -4.20 -21.92
CA ARG A 203 1.84 -3.65 -23.08
C ARG A 203 3.36 -3.78 -22.93
N CYS A 204 3.89 -3.67 -21.71
CA CYS A 204 5.30 -3.94 -21.43
C CYS A 204 5.62 -5.43 -21.68
N GLN A 205 4.87 -6.34 -21.05
CA GLN A 205 5.04 -7.79 -21.18
C GLN A 205 4.96 -8.26 -22.64
N ALA A 206 3.97 -7.77 -23.40
CA ALA A 206 3.78 -8.07 -24.81
C ALA A 206 4.90 -7.53 -25.71
N ALA A 207 5.50 -6.38 -25.35
CA ALA A 207 6.68 -5.82 -26.00
C ALA A 207 8.00 -6.51 -25.60
N GLN A 208 7.96 -7.55 -24.74
CA GLN A 208 9.10 -8.33 -24.27
C GLN A 208 10.25 -7.49 -23.68
N GLN A 209 9.92 -6.36 -23.05
CA GLN A 209 10.93 -5.57 -22.32
C GLN A 209 11.37 -6.35 -21.08
N ARG A 210 12.65 -6.28 -20.73
CA ARG A 210 13.23 -7.13 -19.67
C ARG A 210 12.72 -6.79 -18.27
N ASP A 211 12.40 -5.53 -18.05
CA ASP A 211 12.18 -4.93 -16.74
C ASP A 211 10.70 -4.60 -16.50
N CYS A 212 9.81 -5.44 -17.04
CA CYS A 212 8.36 -5.29 -16.86
C CYS A 212 7.89 -5.79 -15.50
N PRO A 213 6.90 -5.13 -14.87
CA PRO A 213 6.38 -5.57 -13.59
C PRO A 213 5.79 -6.98 -13.62
N LYS A 214 6.11 -7.75 -12.58
CA LYS A 214 5.38 -8.96 -12.22
C LYS A 214 4.09 -8.56 -11.49
N ILE A 215 3.12 -9.47 -11.47
CA ILE A 215 1.89 -9.29 -10.70
C ILE A 215 1.64 -10.57 -9.90
N GLU A 216 1.55 -10.46 -8.58
CA GLU A 216 1.07 -11.53 -7.70
C GLU A 216 -0.23 -11.09 -7.02
N ILE A 217 -1.28 -11.91 -7.12
CA ILE A 217 -2.63 -11.54 -6.70
C ILE A 217 -3.12 -12.47 -5.60
N MET A 218 -3.47 -11.91 -4.45
CA MET A 218 -4.18 -12.60 -3.39
C MET A 218 -5.68 -12.49 -3.66
N SER A 219 -6.21 -13.44 -4.45
CA SER A 219 -7.58 -13.36 -4.97
C SER A 219 -8.64 -13.35 -3.87
N SER A 220 -9.80 -12.78 -4.17
CA SER A 220 -10.91 -12.76 -3.22
C SER A 220 -11.37 -14.15 -2.79
N ASP A 221 -11.25 -15.18 -3.64
CA ASP A 221 -11.62 -16.55 -3.29
C ASP A 221 -10.66 -17.14 -2.24
N ALA A 222 -9.36 -16.86 -2.37
CA ALA A 222 -8.36 -17.19 -1.35
C ALA A 222 -8.58 -16.37 -0.05
N GLN A 223 -8.89 -15.07 -0.15
CA GLN A 223 -9.12 -14.22 1.02
C GLN A 223 -10.35 -14.63 1.83
N HIS A 224 -11.43 -15.13 1.19
CA HIS A 224 -12.59 -15.70 1.90
C HIS A 224 -12.24 -16.95 2.74
N MET A 225 -11.12 -17.63 2.48
CA MET A 225 -10.64 -18.72 3.35
C MET A 225 -9.94 -18.22 4.63
N LEU A 226 -9.58 -16.93 4.69
CA LEU A 226 -8.83 -16.32 5.79
C LEU A 226 -9.76 -15.51 6.72
N GLN A 227 -10.82 -16.14 7.21
CA GLN A 227 -11.75 -15.52 8.16
C GLN A 227 -10.99 -15.00 9.41
N GLY A 228 -11.35 -13.80 9.85
CA GLY A 228 -10.72 -13.08 10.95
C GLY A 228 -10.75 -13.88 12.25
N SER A 229 -9.68 -13.79 13.03
CA SER A 229 -9.59 -14.46 14.32
C SER A 229 -10.52 -13.79 15.35
N PRO A 230 -11.39 -14.54 16.05
CA PRO A 230 -12.18 -13.98 17.13
C PRO A 230 -11.29 -13.65 18.35
N PRO A 231 -11.76 -12.83 19.30
CA PRO A 231 -10.94 -12.31 20.40
C PRO A 231 -10.21 -13.38 21.22
N GLU A 232 -10.83 -14.55 21.40
CA GLU A 232 -10.27 -15.71 22.08
C GLU A 232 -9.17 -16.43 21.27
N GLU A 233 -9.26 -16.48 19.94
CA GLU A 233 -8.16 -16.99 19.10
C GLU A 233 -7.00 -15.99 19.12
N ILE A 234 -7.28 -14.67 19.08
CA ILE A 234 -6.25 -13.63 19.20
C ILE A 234 -5.55 -13.70 20.57
N GLU A 235 -6.29 -13.95 21.65
CA GLU A 235 -5.72 -14.14 22.99
C GLU A 235 -4.86 -15.40 23.08
N ALA A 236 -5.31 -16.52 22.51
CA ALA A 236 -4.54 -17.76 22.45
C ALA A 236 -3.30 -17.66 21.55
N LEU A 237 -3.36 -16.86 20.48
CA LEU A 237 -2.22 -16.56 19.62
C LEU A 237 -1.20 -15.69 20.36
N CYS A 238 -1.64 -14.64 21.05
CA CYS A 238 -0.73 -13.75 21.78
C CYS A 238 -0.15 -14.40 23.04
N ALA A 239 -0.95 -15.10 23.87
CA ALA A 239 -0.51 -15.94 25.00
C ALA A 239 0.62 -15.35 25.88
N GLY A 240 0.58 -14.04 26.17
CA GLY A 240 1.62 -13.36 26.96
C GLY A 240 2.94 -13.08 26.22
N LYS A 241 3.04 -13.36 24.91
CA LYS A 241 4.16 -13.02 24.02
C LYS A 241 4.01 -11.65 23.35
N CYS A 242 2.79 -11.13 23.23
CA CYS A 242 2.53 -9.81 22.66
C CYS A 242 2.87 -8.66 23.64
N THR A 243 3.96 -8.81 24.42
CA THR A 243 4.42 -7.89 25.49
C THR A 243 4.98 -6.57 24.97
N GLY A 244 5.57 -6.58 23.77
CA GLY A 244 6.11 -5.39 23.13
C GLY A 244 5.09 -4.25 23.04
N LYS A 245 5.56 -3.02 23.26
CA LYS A 245 4.70 -1.82 23.25
C LYS A 245 3.89 -1.68 21.95
N PHE A 246 4.41 -2.17 20.83
CA PHE A 246 3.72 -2.23 19.55
C PHE A 246 2.71 -3.39 19.54
N SER A 247 3.17 -4.62 19.75
CA SER A 247 2.38 -5.85 19.67
C SER A 247 1.14 -5.87 20.57
N ALA A 248 1.24 -5.39 21.82
CA ALA A 248 0.10 -5.25 22.73
C ALA A 248 -1.01 -4.33 22.18
N LYS A 249 -0.65 -3.35 21.34
CA LYS A 249 -1.60 -2.46 20.66
C LYS A 249 -2.12 -3.06 19.34
N VAL A 250 -1.35 -3.91 18.67
CA VAL A 250 -1.83 -4.72 17.52
C VAL A 250 -2.87 -5.74 17.99
N GLU A 251 -2.61 -6.44 19.10
CA GLU A 251 -3.57 -7.34 19.75
C GLU A 251 -4.88 -6.61 20.07
N ALA A 252 -4.80 -5.46 20.76
CA ALA A 252 -5.97 -4.65 21.10
C ALA A 252 -6.76 -4.18 19.87
N TYR A 253 -6.08 -3.79 18.78
CA TYR A 253 -6.73 -3.44 17.52
C TYR A 253 -7.51 -4.62 16.93
N PHE A 254 -6.89 -5.80 16.82
CA PHE A 254 -7.56 -6.97 16.23
C PHE A 254 -8.71 -7.48 17.11
N LYS A 255 -8.60 -7.42 18.44
CA LYS A 255 -9.71 -7.77 19.35
C LYS A 255 -10.92 -6.85 19.23
N ALA A 256 -10.73 -5.59 18.77
CA ALA A 256 -11.77 -4.57 18.76
C ALA A 256 -12.28 -4.16 17.36
N ILE A 257 -11.59 -4.51 16.27
CA ILE A 257 -11.96 -4.06 14.91
C ILE A 257 -13.36 -4.54 14.48
N SER A 258 -13.81 -5.70 14.96
CA SER A 258 -15.18 -6.20 14.73
C SER A 258 -16.25 -5.31 15.38
N PRO A 259 -16.32 -5.17 16.73
CA PRO A 259 -17.34 -4.34 17.36
C PRO A 259 -17.23 -2.85 16.98
N CYS A 260 -16.02 -2.32 16.73
CA CYS A 260 -15.86 -0.94 16.29
C CYS A 260 -16.25 -0.70 14.83
N GLY A 261 -15.89 -1.61 13.92
CA GLY A 261 -16.22 -1.51 12.49
C GLY A 261 -17.68 -1.83 12.15
N GLY A 262 -18.56 -1.99 13.15
CA GLY A 262 -19.98 -2.33 12.97
C GLY A 262 -20.24 -3.70 12.33
N GLN A 263 -19.23 -4.58 12.29
CA GLN A 263 -19.22 -5.82 11.51
C GLN A 263 -19.03 -7.04 12.41
N PRO A 264 -19.85 -8.10 12.28
CA PRO A 264 -19.61 -9.34 13.00
C PRO A 264 -18.29 -9.95 12.53
N ILE A 265 -17.54 -10.59 13.45
CA ILE A 265 -16.23 -11.18 13.14
C ILE A 265 -16.27 -12.17 11.96
N SER A 266 -17.39 -12.87 11.77
CA SER A 266 -17.61 -13.79 10.65
C SER A 266 -17.64 -13.13 9.27
N ALA A 267 -17.84 -11.80 9.19
CA ALA A 267 -17.76 -11.01 7.97
C ALA A 267 -16.39 -10.33 7.75
N ILE A 268 -15.48 -10.44 8.72
CA ILE A 268 -14.12 -9.90 8.63
C ILE A 268 -13.16 -11.03 8.21
N TYR A 269 -12.20 -10.68 7.36
CA TYR A 269 -11.18 -11.57 6.82
C TYR A 269 -9.84 -10.83 6.80
N TYR A 270 -8.74 -11.57 6.71
CA TYR A 270 -7.38 -11.05 6.57
C TYR A 270 -7.09 -10.59 5.13
N TRP A 271 -7.92 -9.68 4.61
CA TRP A 271 -7.90 -9.19 3.23
C TRP A 271 -6.52 -8.61 2.84
N ASP A 272 -6.13 -7.50 3.47
CA ASP A 272 -4.88 -6.80 3.16
C ASP A 272 -3.67 -7.47 3.79
N GLU A 273 -3.91 -8.10 4.94
CA GLU A 273 -2.95 -8.80 5.77
C GLU A 273 -2.31 -10.00 5.02
N SER A 274 -3.08 -10.66 4.14
CA SER A 274 -2.57 -11.75 3.30
C SER A 274 -1.78 -11.27 2.07
N ALA A 275 -2.16 -10.15 1.46
CA ALA A 275 -1.33 -9.50 0.44
C ALA A 275 -0.02 -8.94 1.05
N ALA A 276 -0.06 -8.45 2.30
CA ALA A 276 1.13 -8.04 3.05
C ALA A 276 2.06 -9.22 3.40
N ALA A 277 1.51 -10.37 3.81
CA ALA A 277 2.28 -11.59 4.03
C ALA A 277 2.91 -12.15 2.75
N MET A 278 2.23 -12.02 1.61
CA MET A 278 2.77 -12.30 0.29
C MET A 278 3.97 -11.38 -0.03
N ALA A 279 3.79 -10.06 0.07
CA ALA A 279 4.84 -9.07 -0.22
C ALA A 279 6.04 -9.13 0.74
N ALA A 280 5.88 -9.66 1.95
CA ALA A 280 7.01 -9.89 2.86
C ALA A 280 7.93 -11.06 2.43
N GLY A 281 7.50 -11.88 1.46
CA GLY A 281 8.21 -13.03 0.90
C GLY A 281 7.59 -14.41 1.19
N ASN A 282 6.57 -14.47 2.05
CA ASN A 282 6.08 -15.73 2.64
C ASN A 282 4.96 -16.42 1.82
N ALA A 283 4.67 -15.90 0.62
CA ALA A 283 3.52 -16.29 -0.21
C ALA A 283 3.39 -17.80 -0.45
N ASN A 284 4.52 -18.45 -0.74
CA ASN A 284 4.59 -19.88 -1.09
C ASN A 284 4.34 -20.82 0.10
N GLU A 285 4.35 -20.31 1.33
CA GLU A 285 4.17 -21.14 2.53
C GLU A 285 2.70 -21.30 2.91
N PHE A 286 1.86 -20.28 2.65
CA PHE A 286 0.44 -20.32 2.99
C PHE A 286 -0.49 -20.37 1.79
N CYS A 287 -0.07 -19.93 0.60
CA CYS A 287 -0.84 -20.17 -0.62
C CYS A 287 -0.64 -21.61 -1.10
N SER A 288 -1.69 -22.42 -1.00
CA SER A 288 -1.69 -23.85 -1.32
C SER A 288 -2.07 -24.15 -2.78
N GLU A 289 -2.61 -23.17 -3.51
CA GLU A 289 -2.95 -23.31 -4.93
C GLU A 289 -2.71 -22.00 -5.68
N TRP A 290 -1.84 -22.07 -6.68
CA TRP A 290 -1.51 -20.95 -7.57
C TRP A 290 -1.96 -21.26 -9.00
N ALA A 291 -2.43 -20.24 -9.71
CA ALA A 291 -2.68 -20.27 -11.14
C ALA A 291 -1.87 -19.17 -11.84
N GLU A 292 -1.22 -19.51 -12.96
CA GLU A 292 -0.64 -18.53 -13.87
C GLU A 292 -1.70 -18.20 -14.93
N GLU A 293 -2.27 -17.00 -14.86
CA GLU A 293 -3.42 -16.61 -15.70
C GLU A 293 -3.11 -15.34 -16.49
N LYS A 294 -3.77 -15.20 -17.64
CA LYS A 294 -3.89 -13.93 -18.34
C LYS A 294 -5.33 -13.42 -18.25
N PHE A 295 -5.50 -12.14 -17.93
CA PHE A 295 -6.83 -11.55 -17.81
C PHE A 295 -6.87 -10.07 -18.21
N VAL A 296 -8.07 -9.59 -18.54
CA VAL A 296 -8.41 -8.17 -18.68
C VAL A 296 -9.42 -7.77 -17.61
N ILE A 297 -9.51 -6.47 -17.26
CA ILE A 297 -10.58 -5.97 -16.39
C ILE A 297 -11.79 -5.62 -17.25
N ASN A 298 -12.93 -6.22 -16.93
CA ASN A 298 -14.18 -5.87 -17.59
C ASN A 298 -14.67 -4.47 -17.17
N LEU A 299 -14.95 -3.63 -18.16
CA LEU A 299 -15.53 -2.30 -17.99
C LEU A 299 -17.00 -2.22 -18.46
N ASP A 300 -17.55 -3.30 -19.03
CA ASP A 300 -18.93 -3.33 -19.52
C ASP A 300 -19.94 -3.27 -18.35
N HIS A 301 -20.93 -2.39 -18.48
CA HIS A 301 -21.97 -2.20 -17.47
C HIS A 301 -22.89 -3.43 -17.39
N GLY A 302 -22.57 -4.34 -16.47
CA GLY A 302 -23.31 -5.58 -16.28
C GLY A 302 -22.86 -6.37 -15.06
N PRO A 303 -23.30 -7.64 -14.92
CA PRO A 303 -23.01 -8.45 -13.74
C PRO A 303 -21.53 -8.80 -13.56
N LEU A 304 -20.70 -8.67 -14.61
CA LEU A 304 -19.27 -8.92 -14.57
C LEU A 304 -18.43 -7.63 -14.47
N TYR A 305 -19.03 -6.47 -14.21
CA TYR A 305 -18.28 -5.21 -14.10
C TYR A 305 -17.15 -5.32 -13.06
N SER A 306 -15.98 -4.75 -13.36
CA SER A 306 -14.72 -4.82 -12.60
C SER A 306 -14.06 -6.19 -12.44
N ALA A 307 -14.67 -7.28 -12.91
CA ALA A 307 -14.08 -8.62 -12.78
C ALA A 307 -12.87 -8.82 -13.70
N GLY A 308 -11.93 -9.65 -13.26
CA GLY A 308 -10.87 -10.18 -14.11
C GLY A 308 -11.44 -11.26 -15.02
N ILE A 309 -11.44 -11.03 -16.34
CA ILE A 309 -11.96 -11.94 -17.36
C ILE A 309 -10.79 -12.62 -18.07
N HIS A 310 -10.84 -13.93 -18.23
CA HIS A 310 -9.76 -14.68 -18.86
C HIS A 310 -9.58 -14.29 -20.33
N ASP A 311 -8.39 -13.82 -20.69
CA ASP A 311 -8.00 -13.51 -22.08
C ASP A 311 -6.55 -13.98 -22.31
N PRO A 312 -6.34 -15.13 -22.96
CA PRO A 312 -5.00 -15.68 -23.21
C PRO A 312 -4.20 -14.91 -24.27
N ILE A 313 -4.84 -13.99 -25.01
CA ILE A 313 -4.23 -13.21 -26.09
C ILE A 313 -3.82 -11.83 -25.56
N ASN A 314 -4.80 -11.03 -25.14
CA ASN A 314 -4.63 -9.62 -24.77
C ASN A 314 -4.54 -9.38 -23.26
N GLY A 315 -4.77 -10.39 -22.41
CA GLY A 315 -4.71 -10.24 -20.96
C GLY A 315 -3.29 -10.02 -20.41
N VAL A 316 -3.20 -9.34 -19.27
CA VAL A 316 -1.96 -9.21 -18.48
C VAL A 316 -1.63 -10.55 -17.84
N ALA A 317 -0.37 -10.99 -17.91
CA ALA A 317 0.07 -12.19 -17.21
C ALA A 317 0.27 -11.91 -15.71
N ALA A 318 -0.35 -12.72 -14.86
CA ALA A 318 -0.29 -12.61 -13.41
C ALA A 318 -0.35 -13.99 -12.72
N ARG A 319 0.31 -14.06 -11.57
CA ARG A 319 0.35 -15.23 -10.70
C ARG A 319 -0.68 -15.07 -9.58
N ILE A 320 -1.74 -15.86 -9.62
CA ILE A 320 -2.93 -15.68 -8.77
C ILE A 320 -3.01 -16.79 -7.72
N CYS A 321 -3.02 -16.42 -6.45
CA CYS A 321 -3.32 -17.35 -5.37
C CYS A 321 -4.82 -17.63 -5.33
N LYS A 322 -5.22 -18.89 -5.54
CA LYS A 322 -6.62 -19.34 -5.61
C LYS A 322 -7.09 -20.02 -4.31
N LYS A 323 -6.19 -20.68 -3.57
CA LYS A 323 -6.48 -21.30 -2.26
C LYS A 323 -5.33 -21.11 -1.27
N VAL A 324 -5.67 -21.04 0.02
CA VAL A 324 -4.71 -20.81 1.12
C VAL A 324 -4.97 -21.74 2.31
N ASN A 325 -3.90 -22.07 3.03
CA ASN A 325 -3.94 -22.73 4.32
C ASN A 325 -4.06 -21.66 5.43
N ARG A 326 -5.27 -21.46 5.99
CA ARG A 326 -5.52 -20.48 7.06
C ARG A 326 -4.60 -20.69 8.27
N SER A 327 -4.37 -21.93 8.70
CA SER A 327 -3.52 -22.20 9.87
C SER A 327 -2.09 -21.70 9.63
N ARG A 328 -1.50 -22.05 8.48
CA ARG A 328 -0.13 -21.60 8.15
C ARG A 328 -0.05 -20.10 7.90
N PHE A 329 -1.09 -19.49 7.32
CA PHE A 329 -1.18 -18.03 7.23
C PHE A 329 -1.20 -17.37 8.62
N ILE A 330 -2.02 -17.88 9.55
CA ILE A 330 -2.12 -17.36 10.93
C ILE A 330 -0.78 -17.47 11.66
N ASP A 331 -0.06 -18.58 11.50
CA ASP A 331 1.30 -18.73 12.05
C ASP A 331 2.24 -17.64 11.52
N ILE A 332 2.31 -17.48 10.19
CA ILE A 332 3.20 -16.52 9.50
C ILE A 332 2.84 -15.07 9.82
N PHE A 333 1.55 -14.76 9.91
CA PHE A 333 1.07 -13.41 10.20
C PHE A 333 1.38 -13.00 11.64
N TRP A 334 1.08 -13.87 12.61
CA TRP A 334 1.23 -13.53 14.02
C TRP A 334 2.63 -13.73 14.57
N GLU A 335 3.50 -14.57 13.98
CA GLU A 335 4.84 -14.80 14.52
C GLU A 335 5.71 -13.53 14.63
N PRO A 336 5.88 -12.66 13.61
CA PRO A 336 6.62 -11.43 13.78
C PRO A 336 5.94 -10.49 14.80
N ILE A 337 4.62 -10.50 14.91
CA ILE A 337 3.89 -9.71 15.94
C ILE A 337 4.24 -10.23 17.35
N ARG A 338 4.35 -11.56 17.53
CA ARG A 338 4.72 -12.21 18.80
C ARG A 338 6.20 -12.07 19.17
N GLN A 339 7.10 -11.91 18.20
CA GLN A 339 8.54 -11.80 18.46
C GLN A 339 9.01 -10.36 18.75
N ASN A 340 8.18 -9.34 18.48
CA ASN A 340 8.60 -7.94 18.58
C ASN A 340 8.41 -7.30 19.97
N ASP A 341 9.34 -7.58 20.88
CA ASP A 341 9.57 -6.74 22.07
C ASP A 341 10.39 -5.46 21.77
N ALA A 342 10.84 -5.28 20.52
CA ALA A 342 11.69 -4.16 20.10
C ALA A 342 11.02 -2.79 20.33
N ALA A 343 11.75 -1.86 20.94
CA ALA A 343 11.28 -0.48 21.18
C ALA A 343 11.18 0.36 19.89
N HIS A 344 11.86 -0.08 18.81
CA HIS A 344 11.89 0.53 17.49
C HIS A 344 11.81 -0.60 16.46
N LEU A 345 10.80 -0.59 15.59
CA LEU A 345 10.67 -1.59 14.51
C LEU A 345 11.47 -1.17 13.27
N CYS A 346 11.51 0.14 13.02
CA CYS A 346 12.38 0.71 11.99
C CYS A 346 13.77 1.00 12.59
N PRO A 347 14.86 0.42 12.04
CA PRO A 347 16.21 0.85 12.39
C PRO A 347 16.41 2.29 11.90
N VAL A 348 17.16 3.09 12.66
CA VAL A 348 17.56 4.45 12.22
C VAL A 348 18.69 4.32 11.21
N ASN A 349 18.34 3.97 9.97
CA ASN A 349 19.28 3.96 8.85
C ASN A 349 19.69 5.40 8.53
N SER A 350 20.92 5.77 8.90
CA SER A 350 21.51 7.09 8.61
C SER A 350 21.58 7.43 7.11
N ASN A 351 21.47 6.43 6.25
CA ASN A 351 21.36 6.60 4.79
C ASN A 351 19.92 6.92 4.33
N GLU A 352 18.88 6.52 5.07
CA GLU A 352 17.47 6.71 4.71
C GLU A 352 16.93 8.10 5.06
N GLU A 353 17.49 8.78 6.07
CA GLU A 353 17.33 10.22 6.24
C GLU A 353 17.65 10.96 4.92
N GLY A 354 18.64 10.44 4.17
CA GLY A 354 19.00 10.91 2.85
C GLY A 354 17.87 10.83 1.82
N LEU A 355 17.01 9.81 1.82
CA LEU A 355 15.92 9.71 0.83
C LEU A 355 14.79 10.69 1.15
N ALA A 356 14.23 10.65 2.37
CA ALA A 356 13.16 11.57 2.76
C ALA A 356 13.62 13.04 2.70
N SER A 357 14.86 13.33 3.10
CA SER A 357 15.43 14.69 3.00
C SER A 357 15.68 15.13 1.56
N ARG A 358 16.08 14.23 0.64
CA ARG A 358 16.17 14.55 -0.81
C ARG A 358 14.81 14.95 -1.37
N LEU A 359 13.78 14.12 -1.18
CA LEU A 359 12.43 14.37 -1.68
C LEU A 359 11.85 15.72 -1.24
N TYR A 360 12.10 16.14 0.00
CA TYR A 360 11.70 17.49 0.46
C TYR A 360 12.59 18.61 -0.10
N LYS A 361 13.91 18.42 -0.19
CA LYS A 361 14.83 19.43 -0.75
C LYS A 361 14.52 19.72 -2.21
N ASP A 362 14.47 18.68 -3.04
CA ASP A 362 14.31 18.81 -4.49
C ASP A 362 12.97 19.50 -4.81
N ALA A 363 11.89 19.11 -4.12
CA ALA A 363 10.58 19.73 -4.31
C ALA A 363 10.49 21.19 -3.78
N THR A 364 11.30 21.59 -2.79
CA THR A 364 11.41 23.02 -2.44
C THR A 364 12.18 23.85 -3.48
N VAL A 365 13.06 23.22 -4.28
CA VAL A 365 13.72 23.87 -5.42
C VAL A 365 12.75 24.05 -6.59
N ASP A 366 11.95 23.02 -6.91
CA ASP A 366 10.92 23.11 -7.96
C ASP A 366 9.92 24.24 -7.70
N VAL A 367 9.36 24.32 -6.48
CA VAL A 367 8.43 25.40 -6.10
C VAL A 367 9.10 26.78 -6.19
N ALA A 368 10.38 26.90 -5.82
CA ALA A 368 11.11 28.17 -5.93
C ALA A 368 11.38 28.59 -7.39
N ALA A 369 11.45 27.64 -8.33
CA ALA A 369 11.58 27.90 -9.76
C ALA A 369 10.23 28.31 -10.38
N ASP A 370 9.17 27.56 -10.09
CA ASP A 370 7.85 27.71 -10.73
C ASP A 370 7.08 28.97 -10.24
N VAL A 371 7.32 29.39 -9.00
CA VAL A 371 6.80 30.67 -8.44
C VAL A 371 7.43 31.90 -9.12
N GLY A 372 8.41 31.73 -10.03
CA GLY A 372 8.80 32.78 -10.97
C GLY A 372 9.46 34.00 -10.33
N LEU A 373 10.18 33.81 -9.21
CA LEU A 373 10.83 34.84 -8.39
C LEU A 373 12.06 35.51 -9.06
N ARG A 374 11.89 35.96 -10.32
CA ARG A 374 12.80 36.89 -10.99
C ARG A 374 12.78 38.22 -10.25
N LYS A 375 13.92 38.56 -9.65
CA LYS A 375 14.15 39.76 -8.83
C LYS A 375 13.87 41.08 -9.58
N ALA A 376 12.63 41.55 -9.54
CA ALA A 376 12.27 42.94 -9.83
C ALA A 376 12.39 43.78 -8.55
N PHE A 377 13.62 44.18 -8.19
CA PHE A 377 13.84 45.09 -7.06
C PHE A 377 13.41 46.52 -7.42
N LEU A 378 12.21 46.91 -6.99
CA LEU A 378 11.82 48.32 -6.86
C LEU A 378 12.10 48.79 -5.42
N PRO A 379 12.85 49.88 -5.20
CA PRO A 379 13.12 50.38 -3.87
C PRO A 379 11.93 51.21 -3.35
N GLY A 380 11.42 50.88 -2.15
CA GLY A 380 10.60 51.79 -1.36
C GLY A 380 9.14 51.42 -1.11
N THR A 381 8.86 50.21 -0.61
CA THR A 381 7.58 49.94 0.10
C THR A 381 7.85 49.22 1.42
N ILE A 382 7.33 49.75 2.53
CA ILE A 382 7.39 49.11 3.85
C ILE A 382 6.17 48.20 3.99
N PHE A 383 6.38 46.93 4.32
CA PHE A 383 5.31 46.01 4.71
C PHE A 383 5.65 45.25 5.99
N PHE A 384 4.62 44.88 6.75
CA PHE A 384 4.75 44.27 8.08
C PHE A 384 5.41 42.89 8.03
N SER A 385 6.27 42.62 9.01
CA SER A 385 6.91 41.32 9.18
C SER A 385 5.93 40.28 9.72
N VAL A 386 5.64 39.25 8.92
CA VAL A 386 5.23 37.94 9.44
C VAL A 386 6.46 37.05 9.42
N ALA A 387 7.08 36.87 10.58
CA ALA A 387 8.29 36.05 10.72
C ALA A 387 7.92 34.56 10.76
N VAL A 388 7.96 33.89 9.61
CA VAL A 388 8.02 32.42 9.56
C VAL A 388 9.45 32.00 9.88
N VAL A 389 9.64 31.29 10.99
CA VAL A 389 10.97 30.93 11.50
C VAL A 389 11.57 29.80 10.66
N VAL A 390 12.58 30.14 9.85
CA VAL A 390 13.43 29.15 9.16
C VAL A 390 14.46 28.61 10.16
N ALA A 391 14.13 27.50 10.82
CA ALA A 391 15.04 26.79 11.71
C ALA A 391 15.99 25.87 10.92
N LEU A 392 17.03 26.44 10.30
CA LEU A 392 18.07 25.68 9.61
C LEU A 392 19.13 25.18 10.60
N ALA A 393 19.18 23.87 10.86
CA ALA A 393 20.13 23.25 11.78
C ALA A 393 21.12 22.31 11.07
N CYS A 394 22.11 22.87 10.37
CA CYS A 394 23.29 22.11 9.93
C CYS A 394 24.34 22.11 11.05
N LEU A 395 24.76 20.93 11.52
CA LEU A 395 25.94 20.78 12.38
C LEU A 395 26.95 19.83 11.73
N VAL A 396 28.00 20.43 11.16
CA VAL A 396 29.21 19.75 10.70
C VAL A 396 30.35 20.09 11.65
N ARG A 397 31.18 19.10 12.03
CA ARG A 397 32.56 19.38 12.47
C ARG A 397 33.54 18.26 12.15
N HIS A 398 34.81 18.64 12.06
CA HIS A 398 35.81 17.96 11.24
C HIS A 398 36.58 16.84 11.94
N LYS A 399 36.77 15.74 11.21
CA LYS A 399 38.05 15.20 10.70
C LYS A 399 39.34 15.42 11.54
N LEU A 400 40.09 14.31 11.73
CA LEU A 400 41.56 14.10 11.79
C LEU A 400 42.04 13.36 13.06
N PRO A 401 43.18 12.63 13.03
CA PRO A 401 43.94 12.03 11.90
C PRO A 401 44.36 10.56 12.16
N GLY A 402 45.15 9.99 11.25
CA GLY A 402 46.35 9.22 11.63
C GLY A 402 46.24 7.70 11.80
N VAL A 403 47.03 6.96 11.00
CA VAL A 403 47.36 5.54 11.21
C VAL A 403 48.70 5.44 11.96
N GLN A 404 48.85 4.45 12.85
CA GLN A 404 50.14 3.81 13.07
C GLN A 404 49.96 2.32 13.43
N GLN A 405 50.90 1.48 12.97
CA GLN A 405 50.95 0.03 13.25
C GLN A 405 52.08 -0.28 14.25
N THR A 406 51.83 -1.25 15.14
CA THR A 406 52.79 -2.19 15.78
C THR A 406 51.99 -3.09 16.73
N GLU A 407 52.29 -4.38 16.98
CA GLU A 407 53.04 -5.42 16.26
C GLU A 407 52.79 -6.77 16.99
N LEU A 408 52.99 -7.92 16.32
CA LEU A 408 53.49 -9.23 16.83
C LEU A 408 52.89 -9.85 18.15
N LEU A 409 52.49 -11.14 18.24
CA LEU A 409 52.55 -12.34 17.36
C LEU A 409 51.14 -13.05 17.34
N GLN A 410 50.86 -14.37 17.24
CA GLN A 410 51.63 -15.64 17.20
C GLN A 410 50.84 -16.84 16.59
N GLN A 411 51.40 -18.05 16.72
CA GLN A 411 50.94 -19.42 16.43
C GLN A 411 49.46 -19.73 16.75
N TYR A 412 48.74 -20.65 16.09
CA TYR A 412 49.10 -21.93 15.43
C TYR A 412 48.50 -22.02 14.01
N VAL A 413 49.15 -22.52 12.95
CA VAL A 413 49.64 -23.89 12.66
C VAL A 413 48.51 -24.91 12.39
N GLU A 414 48.21 -25.12 11.11
CA GLU A 414 47.55 -26.30 10.54
C GLU A 414 48.60 -27.38 10.18
N PRO A 415 48.21 -28.65 10.06
CA PRO A 415 48.90 -29.65 9.24
C PRO A 415 48.06 -30.08 8.02
N ASP A 416 48.73 -30.26 6.88
CA ASP A 416 48.17 -30.73 5.60
C ASP A 416 47.82 -32.24 5.58
N LEU A 417 47.18 -32.66 4.49
CA LEU A 417 46.79 -34.03 4.17
C LEU A 417 47.95 -34.91 3.68
N GLU A 418 47.91 -36.20 4.02
CA GLU A 418 48.32 -37.35 3.18
C GLU A 418 47.15 -38.32 3.04
#